data_AF-A0A286U5E6-F1
#
_entry.id   AF-A0A286U5E6-F1
#
_cell.length_a   1.000
_cell.length_b   1.000
_cell.length_c   1.000
_cell.angle_alpha   90.00
_cell.angle_beta   90.00
_cell.angle_gamma   90.00
#
_symmetry.space_group_name_H-M   'P 1'
#
loop_
_entity.id
_entity.type
_entity.pdbx_description
1 polymer ?
#
loop_
_entity_poly.entity_id
_entity_poly.type
_entity_poly.pdbx_seq_one_letter_code
_entity_poly.pdbx_strand_id
1 'polypeptide(L)'
;MADNKLLVPLHVKYIQSLDKRKDDLSYHLTTHLRMNGVYWGLTALCVMGHNDALPREEMIEFVMSCWDEEAGGFGAHPGHDAHMHTTLNAIQILTMQNAIDRVDVERVTSFLTSLQQPSGAFAGDRFGETDTRFLYCAINALSLLGQLSALDADGKNGRKRAVEHIVRCQNVDGGFGLAPGAESHAGQVFVCVGALAILDRLDLVDVDTLGWWLAERQLPCGGLNGRPEKLEDVCYSFWVLSALSTLNKMHWINSEKLIEFILSAQDTENGGIADRPENAADVFHTHFGVAGLSLLGYPGLEDLDPVYCMPAKVIEKLGLRKGWKALPRKVE
;
A
#
# COMPACT_ATOMS: atom_id res chain seq x y z
N MET A 1 -24.48 -16.71 15.20
CA MET A 1 -23.79 -15.42 14.98
C MET A 1 -22.37 -15.65 15.42
N ALA A 2 -21.46 -15.87 14.46
CA ALA A 2 -20.05 -16.01 14.78
C ALA A 2 -19.59 -14.73 15.49
N ASP A 3 -18.75 -14.86 16.51
CA ASP A 3 -18.21 -13.72 17.25
C ASP A 3 -17.65 -12.71 16.25
N ASN A 4 -18.13 -11.47 16.32
CA ASN A 4 -17.80 -10.36 15.41
C ASN A 4 -16.40 -9.82 15.72
N LYS A 5 -15.41 -10.72 15.83
CA LYS A 5 -14.02 -10.46 16.20
C LYS A 5 -13.09 -10.87 15.06
N LEU A 6 -11.96 -10.19 14.96
CA LEU A 6 -10.87 -10.54 14.05
C LEU A 6 -10.20 -11.84 14.49
N LEU A 7 -10.16 -12.85 13.61
CA LEU A 7 -9.60 -14.18 13.90
C LEU A 7 -8.09 -14.23 13.65
N VAL A 8 -7.34 -13.41 14.40
CA VAL A 8 -5.88 -13.25 14.26
C VAL A 8 -5.12 -14.58 14.16
N PRO A 9 -5.34 -15.59 15.04
CA PRO A 9 -4.61 -16.86 14.94
C PRO A 9 -4.83 -17.60 13.60
N LEU A 10 -6.04 -17.51 13.03
CA LEU A 10 -6.32 -18.11 11.72
C LEU A 10 -5.62 -17.33 10.60
N HIS A 11 -5.64 -15.99 10.65
CA HIS A 11 -5.00 -15.16 9.63
C HIS A 11 -3.47 -15.33 9.63
N VAL A 12 -2.84 -15.46 10.80
CA VAL A 12 -1.41 -15.79 10.91
C VAL A 12 -1.12 -17.14 10.27
N LYS A 13 -1.91 -18.18 10.59
CA LYS A 13 -1.76 -19.52 10.02
C LYS A 13 -1.98 -19.52 8.51
N TYR A 14 -2.96 -18.77 8.01
CA TYR A 14 -3.24 -18.58 6.59
C TYR A 14 -2.00 -18.04 5.87
N ILE A 15 -1.42 -16.93 6.35
CA ILE A 15 -0.24 -16.29 5.74
C ILE A 15 0.96 -17.25 5.73
N GLN A 16 1.21 -17.97 6.83
CA GLN A 16 2.26 -18.98 6.92
C GLN A 16 2.05 -20.17 5.96
N SER A 17 0.82 -20.43 5.52
CA SER A 17 0.51 -21.55 4.63
C SER A 17 0.77 -21.24 3.15
N LEU A 18 0.85 -19.96 2.77
CA LEU A 18 0.90 -19.52 1.36
C LEU A 18 2.13 -20.05 0.61
N ASP A 19 3.27 -20.21 1.30
CA ASP A 19 4.50 -20.72 0.67
C ASP A 19 4.61 -22.26 0.68
N LYS A 20 3.67 -22.98 1.29
CA LYS A 20 3.78 -24.44 1.47
C LYS A 20 3.32 -25.26 0.27
N ARG A 21 2.69 -24.64 -0.73
CA ARG A 21 2.09 -25.32 -1.90
C ARG A 21 3.01 -25.32 -3.13
N LYS A 22 4.29 -25.67 -2.96
CA LYS A 22 5.31 -25.58 -4.04
C LYS A 22 5.06 -26.57 -5.19
N ASP A 23 4.29 -27.62 -4.96
CA ASP A 23 3.94 -28.62 -5.99
C ASP A 23 2.67 -28.28 -6.79
N ASP A 24 1.99 -27.17 -6.47
CA ASP A 24 0.75 -26.76 -7.15
C ASP A 24 1.06 -25.90 -8.39
N LEU A 25 0.35 -26.15 -9.49
CA LEU A 25 0.41 -25.30 -10.68
C LEU A 25 0.05 -23.84 -10.34
N SER A 26 -0.91 -23.63 -9.45
CA SER A 26 -1.33 -22.28 -9.02
C SER A 26 -0.19 -21.49 -8.37
N TYR A 27 0.72 -22.17 -7.67
CA TYR A 27 1.90 -21.56 -7.07
C TYR A 27 2.85 -21.03 -8.15
N HIS A 28 3.08 -21.79 -9.22
CA HIS A 28 3.95 -21.35 -10.31
C HIS A 28 3.31 -20.28 -11.20
N LEU A 29 1.99 -20.30 -11.38
CA LEU A 29 1.28 -19.28 -12.18
C LEU A 29 1.23 -17.91 -11.49
N THR A 30 1.53 -17.83 -10.19
CA THR A 30 1.48 -16.59 -9.39
C THR A 30 2.86 -16.00 -9.07
N THR A 31 3.93 -16.44 -9.75
CA THR A 31 5.29 -15.87 -9.55
C THR A 31 5.34 -14.36 -9.75
N HIS A 32 4.58 -13.82 -10.71
CA HIS A 32 4.45 -12.39 -10.98
C HIS A 32 3.85 -11.57 -9.82
N LEU A 33 3.30 -12.23 -8.78
CA LEU A 33 2.74 -11.59 -7.58
C LEU A 33 3.60 -11.81 -6.33
N ARG A 34 4.69 -12.60 -6.40
CA ARG A 34 5.33 -13.19 -5.22
C ARG A 34 5.93 -12.16 -4.27
N MET A 35 6.76 -11.23 -4.77
CA MET A 35 7.32 -10.12 -3.98
C MET A 35 6.22 -9.32 -3.26
N ASN A 36 5.13 -9.01 -3.98
CA ASN A 36 4.02 -8.25 -3.42
C ASN A 36 3.28 -9.06 -2.34
N GLY A 37 3.08 -10.36 -2.57
CA GLY A 37 2.51 -11.30 -1.60
C GLY A 37 3.28 -11.37 -0.29
N VAL A 38 4.62 -11.37 -0.36
CA VAL A 38 5.48 -11.32 0.83
C VAL A 38 5.30 -10.00 1.57
N TYR A 39 5.28 -8.87 0.87
CA TYR A 39 5.04 -7.56 1.48
C TYR A 39 3.67 -7.49 2.17
N TRP A 40 2.60 -7.92 1.50
CA TRP A 40 1.24 -7.91 2.04
C TRP A 40 1.14 -8.80 3.29
N GLY A 41 1.65 -10.03 3.20
CA GLY A 41 1.66 -10.99 4.30
C GLY A 41 2.47 -10.47 5.50
N LEU A 42 3.70 -10.02 5.27
CA LEU A 42 4.55 -9.48 6.33
C LEU A 42 3.91 -8.26 7.01
N THR A 43 3.41 -7.31 6.24
CA THR A 43 2.81 -6.10 6.81
C THR A 43 1.56 -6.42 7.64
N ALA A 44 0.70 -7.33 7.15
CA ALA A 44 -0.45 -7.80 7.92
C ALA A 44 -0.04 -8.46 9.24
N LEU A 45 0.99 -9.31 9.22
CA LEU A 45 1.54 -9.94 10.43
C LEU A 45 2.09 -8.91 11.41
N CYS A 46 2.83 -7.91 10.93
CA CYS A 46 3.34 -6.84 11.78
C CYS A 46 2.23 -6.04 12.45
N VAL A 47 1.18 -5.69 11.70
CA VAL A 47 0.02 -4.96 12.22
C VAL A 47 -0.77 -5.80 13.24
N MET A 48 -0.82 -7.12 13.06
CA MET A 48 -1.40 -8.04 14.04
C MET A 48 -0.46 -8.37 15.22
N GLY A 49 0.73 -7.76 15.32
CA GLY A 49 1.67 -8.00 16.42
C GLY A 49 2.48 -9.30 16.32
N HIS A 50 2.52 -9.93 15.14
CA HIS A 50 3.17 -11.21 14.86
C HIS A 50 4.40 -11.06 13.94
N ASN A 51 5.31 -10.13 14.27
CA ASN A 51 6.48 -9.79 13.45
C ASN A 51 7.39 -10.99 13.08
N ASP A 52 7.48 -11.97 13.98
CA ASP A 52 8.37 -13.14 13.86
C ASP A 52 7.66 -14.39 13.28
N ALA A 53 6.46 -14.24 12.72
CA ALA A 53 5.68 -15.38 12.23
C ALA A 53 6.21 -15.98 10.91
N LEU A 54 7.10 -15.28 10.20
CA LEU A 54 7.77 -15.77 9.00
C LEU A 54 9.28 -15.87 9.24
N PRO A 55 9.99 -16.84 8.63
CA PRO A 55 11.43 -16.97 8.75
C PRO A 55 12.14 -15.77 8.13
N ARG A 56 12.76 -14.93 8.98
CA ARG A 56 13.41 -13.68 8.57
C ARG A 56 14.47 -13.86 7.49
N GLU A 57 15.42 -14.77 7.69
CA GLU A 57 16.54 -14.93 6.74
C GLU A 57 16.06 -15.46 5.38
N GLU A 58 15.18 -16.47 5.37
CA GLU A 58 14.61 -17.00 4.12
C GLU A 58 13.87 -15.92 3.32
N MET A 59 13.15 -15.04 4.01
CA MET A 59 12.46 -13.91 3.39
C MET A 59 13.43 -12.88 2.81
N ILE A 60 14.50 -12.53 3.54
CA ILE A 60 15.55 -11.62 3.04
C ILE A 60 16.26 -12.25 1.83
N GLU A 61 16.64 -13.52 1.91
CA GLU A 61 17.26 -14.27 0.82
C GLU A 61 16.36 -14.29 -0.42
N PHE A 62 15.06 -14.54 -0.26
CA PHE A 62 14.09 -14.47 -1.35
C PHE A 62 14.06 -13.08 -1.98
N VAL A 63 13.95 -12.01 -1.18
CA VAL A 63 13.93 -10.63 -1.71
C VAL A 63 15.19 -10.35 -2.52
N MET A 64 16.37 -10.69 -1.97
CA MET A 64 17.65 -10.46 -2.65
C MET A 64 17.82 -11.34 -3.90
N SER A 65 17.21 -12.52 -3.94
CA SER A 65 17.22 -13.38 -5.13
C SER A 65 16.36 -12.82 -6.29
N CYS A 66 15.51 -11.83 -6.03
CA CYS A 66 14.72 -11.11 -7.04
C CYS A 66 15.44 -9.88 -7.60
N TRP A 67 16.71 -9.65 -7.25
CA TRP A 67 17.51 -8.55 -7.78
C TRP A 67 17.72 -8.70 -9.29
N ASP A 68 17.42 -7.63 -10.03
CA ASP A 68 17.70 -7.51 -11.46
C ASP A 68 19.02 -6.75 -11.63
N GLU A 69 20.06 -7.50 -12.02
CA GLU A 69 21.41 -6.98 -12.20
C GLU A 69 21.54 -6.06 -13.42
N GLU A 70 20.63 -6.10 -14.40
CA GLU A 70 20.68 -5.16 -15.53
C GLU A 70 20.04 -3.83 -15.15
N ALA A 71 18.86 -3.88 -14.54
CA ALA A 71 18.10 -2.69 -14.20
C ALA A 71 18.59 -1.97 -12.94
N GLY A 72 19.14 -2.71 -11.95
CA GLY A 72 19.45 -2.17 -10.63
C GLY A 72 18.20 -1.99 -9.75
N GLY A 73 17.23 -2.90 -9.86
CA GLY A 73 15.98 -2.91 -9.10
C GLY A 73 15.56 -4.34 -8.75
N PHE A 74 14.30 -4.53 -8.33
CA PHE A 74 13.80 -5.86 -7.97
C PHE A 74 12.61 -6.27 -8.84
N GLY A 75 12.62 -7.51 -9.29
CA GLY A 75 11.49 -8.18 -9.95
C GLY A 75 10.54 -8.85 -8.97
N ALA A 76 9.47 -9.45 -9.48
CA ALA A 76 8.46 -10.13 -8.66
C ALA A 76 8.94 -11.47 -8.08
N HIS A 77 9.88 -12.13 -8.75
CA HIS A 77 10.40 -13.46 -8.45
C HIS A 77 11.78 -13.59 -9.14
N PRO A 78 12.68 -14.50 -8.71
CA PRO A 78 13.95 -14.73 -9.41
C PRO A 78 13.79 -14.91 -10.92
N GLY A 79 14.61 -14.18 -11.68
CA GLY A 79 14.61 -14.16 -13.15
C GLY A 79 13.55 -13.27 -13.80
N HIS A 80 12.77 -12.52 -13.02
CA HIS A 80 11.84 -11.52 -13.56
C HIS A 80 12.51 -10.15 -13.67
N ASP A 81 12.11 -9.38 -14.67
CA ASP A 81 12.53 -7.98 -14.84
C ASP A 81 12.14 -7.13 -13.62
N ALA A 82 13.00 -6.16 -13.28
CA ALA A 82 12.68 -5.17 -12.26
C ALA A 82 11.50 -4.30 -12.68
N HIS A 83 10.68 -3.96 -11.67
CA HIS A 83 9.51 -3.11 -11.86
C HIS A 83 9.32 -2.21 -10.63
N MET A 84 8.76 -1.02 -10.83
CA MET A 84 8.58 0.01 -9.80
C MET A 84 7.87 -0.52 -8.54
N HIS A 85 6.77 -1.26 -8.72
CA HIS A 85 6.02 -1.87 -7.62
C HIS A 85 6.87 -2.86 -6.80
N THR A 86 7.57 -3.77 -7.46
CA THR A 86 8.31 -4.84 -6.79
C THR A 86 9.58 -4.32 -6.15
N THR A 87 10.21 -3.30 -6.74
CA THR A 87 11.30 -2.53 -6.11
C THR A 87 10.86 -1.85 -4.82
N LEU A 88 9.70 -1.16 -4.82
CA LEU A 88 9.16 -0.60 -3.57
C LEU A 88 8.92 -1.70 -2.53
N ASN A 89 8.22 -2.76 -2.88
CA ASN A 89 7.86 -3.81 -1.92
C ASN A 89 9.10 -4.51 -1.35
N ALA A 90 10.15 -4.73 -2.16
CA ALA A 90 11.44 -5.22 -1.68
C ALA A 90 12.04 -4.29 -0.62
N ILE A 91 12.07 -2.98 -0.88
CA ILE A 91 12.56 -1.96 0.06
C ILE A 91 11.72 -1.98 1.35
N GLN A 92 10.40 -2.07 1.24
CA GLN A 92 9.51 -2.10 2.41
C GLN A 92 9.72 -3.36 3.26
N ILE A 93 9.86 -4.53 2.63
CA ILE A 93 10.17 -5.80 3.32
C ILE A 93 11.51 -5.68 4.06
N LEU A 94 12.57 -5.27 3.35
CA LEU A 94 13.91 -5.14 3.93
C LEU A 94 13.93 -4.09 5.05
N THR A 95 13.18 -3.01 4.91
CA THR A 95 13.03 -1.98 5.95
C THR A 95 12.37 -2.54 7.20
N MET A 96 11.23 -3.24 7.08
CA MET A 96 10.54 -3.87 8.21
C MET A 96 11.43 -4.92 8.89
N GLN A 97 12.27 -5.61 8.13
CA GLN A 97 13.20 -6.62 8.62
C GLN A 97 14.53 -6.06 9.13
N ASN A 98 14.72 -4.73 9.17
CA ASN A 98 15.99 -4.09 9.50
C ASN A 98 17.18 -4.67 8.69
N ALA A 99 17.00 -4.80 7.38
CA ALA A 99 17.95 -5.37 6.44
C ALA A 99 18.16 -4.47 5.20
N ILE A 100 17.85 -3.17 5.33
CA ILE A 100 17.95 -2.21 4.22
C ILE A 100 19.40 -1.98 3.76
N ASP A 101 20.37 -2.27 4.62
CA ASP A 101 21.81 -2.24 4.35
C ASP A 101 22.24 -3.23 3.25
N ARG A 102 21.38 -4.20 2.91
CA ARG A 102 21.62 -5.18 1.84
C ARG A 102 21.33 -4.63 0.45
N VAL A 103 20.64 -3.50 0.34
CA VAL A 103 20.27 -2.88 -0.93
C VAL A 103 21.42 -2.05 -1.48
N ASP A 104 21.69 -2.18 -2.77
CA ASP A 104 22.49 -1.20 -3.50
C ASP A 104 21.66 0.07 -3.71
N VAL A 105 21.73 0.98 -2.72
CA VAL A 105 20.92 2.21 -2.68
C VAL A 105 21.20 3.11 -3.89
N GLU A 106 22.44 3.16 -4.37
CA GLU A 106 22.81 3.99 -5.51
C GLU A 106 22.15 3.50 -6.79
N ARG A 107 22.25 2.20 -7.07
CA ARG A 107 21.65 1.61 -8.28
C ARG A 107 20.14 1.65 -8.26
N VAL A 108 19.52 1.37 -7.11
CA VAL A 108 18.07 1.51 -6.94
C VAL A 108 17.63 2.95 -7.16
N THR A 109 18.35 3.93 -6.59
CA THR A 109 18.03 5.35 -6.78
C THR A 109 18.13 5.75 -8.26
N SER A 110 19.16 5.28 -8.95
CA SER A 110 19.33 5.49 -10.39
C SER A 110 18.18 4.86 -11.19
N PHE A 111 17.81 3.61 -10.91
CA PHE A 111 16.66 2.94 -11.52
C PHE A 111 15.38 3.75 -11.34
N LEU A 112 15.02 4.08 -10.10
CA LEU A 112 13.78 4.81 -9.77
C LEU A 112 13.70 6.16 -10.48
N THR A 113 14.78 6.94 -10.47
CA THR A 113 14.81 8.28 -11.08
C THR A 113 14.87 8.23 -12.60
N SER A 114 15.50 7.20 -13.20
CA SER A 114 15.57 7.01 -14.65
C SER A 114 14.19 6.79 -15.30
N LEU A 115 13.23 6.29 -14.54
CA LEU A 115 11.87 6.00 -15.01
C LEU A 115 10.95 7.24 -15.02
N GLN A 116 11.42 8.39 -14.50
CA GLN A 116 10.64 9.62 -14.56
C GLN A 116 10.57 10.16 -16.00
N GLN A 117 9.35 10.33 -16.50
CA GLN A 117 9.09 10.86 -17.83
C GLN A 117 9.14 12.39 -17.86
N PRO A 118 9.36 13.03 -19.04
CA PRO A 118 9.33 14.50 -19.17
C PRO A 118 8.02 15.13 -18.68
N SER A 119 6.90 14.41 -18.80
CA SER A 119 5.59 14.83 -18.27
C SER A 119 5.53 14.89 -16.73
N GLY A 120 6.51 14.32 -16.03
CA GLY A 120 6.51 14.16 -14.58
C GLY A 120 5.87 12.87 -14.09
N ALA A 121 5.19 12.12 -14.98
CA ALA A 121 4.76 10.75 -14.70
C ALA A 121 5.98 9.85 -14.46
N PHE A 122 5.76 8.69 -13.84
CA PHE A 122 6.77 7.65 -13.74
C PHE A 122 6.31 6.43 -14.53
N ALA A 123 7.25 5.82 -15.24
CA ALA A 123 7.04 4.52 -15.84
C ALA A 123 7.20 3.39 -14.80
N GLY A 124 6.52 2.27 -15.02
CA GLY A 124 6.67 1.08 -14.18
C GLY A 124 8.01 0.38 -14.40
N ASP A 125 8.49 0.40 -15.65
CA ASP A 125 9.72 -0.22 -16.10
C ASP A 125 10.20 0.42 -17.42
N ARG A 126 11.19 -0.22 -18.06
CA ARG A 126 11.77 0.21 -19.35
C ARG A 126 10.80 0.19 -20.53
N PHE A 127 9.63 -0.44 -20.41
CA PHE A 127 8.64 -0.55 -21.49
C PHE A 127 7.63 0.61 -21.49
N GLY A 128 7.65 1.46 -20.47
CA GLY A 128 7.09 2.81 -20.55
C GLY A 128 5.61 2.95 -20.18
N GLU A 129 4.95 1.94 -19.62
CA GLU A 129 3.63 2.11 -18.99
C GLU A 129 3.73 3.14 -17.87
N THR A 130 2.87 4.16 -17.87
CA THR A 130 2.82 5.17 -16.81
C THR A 130 1.53 5.10 -16.01
N ASP A 131 1.63 5.27 -14.69
CA ASP A 131 0.49 5.30 -13.76
C ASP A 131 0.88 6.11 -12.51
N THR A 132 -0.06 6.82 -11.87
CA THR A 132 0.25 7.52 -10.61
C THR A 132 0.69 6.57 -9.48
N ARG A 133 0.34 5.29 -9.55
CA ARG A 133 0.88 4.23 -8.68
C ARG A 133 2.41 4.15 -8.76
N PHE A 134 2.99 4.20 -9.95
CA PHE A 134 4.45 4.14 -10.12
C PHE A 134 5.11 5.41 -9.59
N LEU A 135 4.45 6.56 -9.76
CA LEU A 135 4.91 7.84 -9.21
C LEU A 135 5.00 7.78 -7.68
N TYR A 136 3.94 7.31 -7.02
CA TYR A 136 3.97 7.11 -5.56
C TYR A 136 5.02 6.09 -5.15
N CYS A 137 5.16 4.99 -5.89
CA CYS A 137 6.14 3.97 -5.56
C CYS A 137 7.57 4.49 -5.63
N ALA A 138 7.90 5.28 -6.64
CA ALA A 138 9.21 5.93 -6.75
C ALA A 138 9.46 6.89 -5.57
N ILE A 139 8.49 7.77 -5.27
CA ILE A 139 8.62 8.75 -4.18
C ILE A 139 8.71 8.07 -2.81
N ASN A 140 7.91 7.04 -2.56
CA ASN A 140 7.93 6.26 -1.33
C ASN A 140 9.27 5.55 -1.17
N ALA A 141 9.73 4.82 -2.19
CA ALA A 141 11.01 4.13 -2.18
C ALA A 141 12.18 5.10 -1.91
N LEU A 142 12.24 6.22 -2.64
CA LEU A 142 13.24 7.26 -2.41
C LEU A 142 13.17 7.85 -1.00
N SER A 143 11.97 8.01 -0.44
CA SER A 143 11.79 8.45 0.94
C SER A 143 12.30 7.45 1.96
N LEU A 144 11.98 6.17 1.81
CA LEU A 144 12.46 5.11 2.71
C LEU A 144 13.97 4.96 2.67
N LEU A 145 14.59 5.21 1.50
CA LEU A 145 16.04 5.17 1.29
C LEU A 145 16.76 6.47 1.72
N GLY A 146 16.03 7.53 2.10
CA GLY A 146 16.62 8.84 2.39
C GLY A 146 17.18 9.57 1.15
N GLN A 147 16.69 9.24 -0.04
CA GLN A 147 17.15 9.70 -1.36
C GLN A 147 16.15 10.62 -2.08
N LEU A 148 15.22 11.27 -1.38
CA LEU A 148 14.24 12.18 -2.00
C LEU A 148 14.86 13.35 -2.78
N SER A 149 16.07 13.77 -2.44
CA SER A 149 16.81 14.80 -3.18
C SER A 149 17.23 14.33 -4.59
N ALA A 150 17.29 13.02 -4.83
CA ALA A 150 17.67 12.47 -6.14
C ALA A 150 16.66 12.82 -7.24
N LEU A 151 15.40 13.12 -6.89
CA LEU A 151 14.39 13.61 -7.83
C LEU A 151 14.82 14.89 -8.56
N ASP A 152 15.68 15.70 -7.95
CA ASP A 152 16.11 16.98 -8.49
C ASP A 152 17.58 16.95 -8.99
N ALA A 153 18.25 15.79 -8.89
CA ALA A 153 19.68 15.64 -9.19
C ALA A 153 20.04 15.87 -10.66
N ASP A 154 19.10 15.68 -11.59
CA ASP A 154 19.31 15.90 -13.02
C ASP A 154 19.18 17.38 -13.44
N GLY A 155 18.85 18.28 -12.51
CA GLY A 155 18.64 19.70 -12.76
C GLY A 155 17.34 20.03 -13.51
N LYS A 156 16.46 19.04 -13.73
CA LYS A 156 15.20 19.21 -14.49
C LYS A 156 13.99 19.34 -13.58
N ASN A 157 14.19 19.71 -12.31
CA ASN A 157 13.14 19.91 -11.30
C ASN A 157 12.17 18.70 -11.23
N GLY A 158 12.70 17.48 -11.12
CA GLY A 158 11.88 16.28 -11.15
C GLY A 158 10.82 16.24 -10.04
N ARG A 159 11.10 16.80 -8.86
CA ARG A 159 10.09 16.95 -7.80
C ARG A 159 8.93 17.82 -8.26
N LYS A 160 9.22 18.99 -8.86
CA LYS A 160 8.20 19.91 -9.38
C LYS A 160 7.36 19.23 -10.45
N ARG A 161 7.99 18.53 -11.41
CA ARG A 161 7.28 17.82 -12.48
C ARG A 161 6.37 16.72 -11.94
N ALA A 162 6.81 15.97 -10.93
CA ALA A 162 5.98 14.95 -10.27
C ALA A 162 4.72 15.58 -9.63
N VAL A 163 4.90 16.66 -8.88
CA VAL A 163 3.78 17.40 -8.25
C VAL A 163 2.82 17.95 -9.30
N GLU A 164 3.33 18.58 -10.36
CA GLU A 164 2.51 19.09 -11.46
C GLU A 164 1.75 17.96 -12.19
N HIS A 165 2.34 16.77 -12.30
CA HIS A 165 1.65 15.61 -12.84
C HIS A 165 0.49 15.17 -11.95
N ILE A 166 0.69 15.06 -10.64
CA ILE A 166 -0.38 14.72 -9.68
C ILE A 166 -1.54 15.73 -9.79
N VAL A 167 -1.24 17.03 -9.82
CA VAL A 167 -2.27 18.08 -9.95
C VAL A 167 -3.08 17.92 -11.24
N ARG A 168 -2.44 17.55 -12.36
CA ARG A 168 -3.16 17.30 -13.62
C ARG A 168 -4.01 16.03 -13.61
N CYS A 169 -3.73 15.08 -12.70
CA CYS A 169 -4.57 13.89 -12.50
C CYS A 169 -5.78 14.17 -11.62
N GLN A 170 -5.89 15.34 -10.99
CA GLN A 170 -7.04 15.72 -10.18
C GLN A 170 -8.24 16.07 -11.07
N ASN A 171 -9.41 15.54 -10.71
CA ASN A 171 -10.68 15.81 -11.38
C ASN A 171 -11.52 16.84 -10.61
N VAL A 172 -12.61 17.30 -11.24
CA VAL A 172 -13.55 18.29 -10.69
C VAL A 172 -14.25 17.84 -9.40
N ASP A 173 -14.29 16.54 -9.15
CA ASP A 173 -14.85 15.92 -7.94
C ASP A 173 -13.83 15.84 -6.80
N GLY A 174 -12.65 16.45 -6.96
CA GLY A 174 -11.55 16.44 -6.02
C GLY A 174 -10.71 15.16 -6.04
N GLY A 175 -11.23 14.08 -6.62
CA GLY A 175 -10.56 12.79 -6.77
C GLY A 175 -9.42 12.80 -7.78
N PHE A 176 -8.66 11.69 -7.83
CA PHE A 176 -7.52 11.53 -8.73
C PHE A 176 -7.71 10.31 -9.62
N GLY A 177 -7.32 10.44 -10.89
CA GLY A 177 -7.28 9.34 -11.85
C GLY A 177 -5.88 8.77 -12.06
N LEU A 178 -5.80 7.66 -12.80
CA LEU A 178 -4.53 6.97 -13.13
C LEU A 178 -3.58 7.81 -13.99
N ALA A 179 -4.14 8.78 -14.73
CA ALA A 179 -3.49 9.72 -15.61
C ALA A 179 -4.42 10.94 -15.79
N PRO A 180 -3.94 12.07 -16.34
CA PRO A 180 -4.80 13.23 -16.59
C PRO A 180 -6.03 12.87 -17.43
N GLY A 181 -7.22 13.23 -16.90
CA GLY A 181 -8.51 12.95 -17.54
C GLY A 181 -9.07 11.55 -17.31
N ALA A 182 -8.36 10.66 -16.60
CA ALA A 182 -8.91 9.37 -16.18
C ALA A 182 -9.89 9.54 -15.02
N GLU A 183 -10.85 8.61 -14.91
CA GLU A 183 -11.84 8.61 -13.84
C GLU A 183 -11.21 8.59 -12.44
N SER A 184 -11.78 9.36 -11.52
CA SER A 184 -11.39 9.35 -10.11
C SER A 184 -11.55 7.95 -9.49
N HIS A 185 -10.51 7.48 -8.82
CA HIS A 185 -10.49 6.15 -8.21
C HIS A 185 -9.78 6.17 -6.85
N ALA A 186 -10.34 5.52 -5.83
CA ALA A 186 -9.84 5.60 -4.46
C ALA A 186 -8.39 5.10 -4.32
N GLY A 187 -8.02 4.06 -5.08
CA GLY A 187 -6.63 3.61 -5.14
C GLY A 187 -5.67 4.67 -5.73
N GLN A 188 -6.14 5.46 -6.70
CA GLN A 188 -5.38 6.56 -7.31
C GLN A 188 -5.32 7.79 -6.39
N VAL A 189 -6.40 8.04 -5.63
CA VAL A 189 -6.41 9.04 -4.55
C VAL A 189 -5.36 8.70 -3.49
N PHE A 190 -5.32 7.46 -3.01
CA PHE A 190 -4.32 7.03 -2.02
C PHE A 190 -2.90 7.36 -2.48
N VAL A 191 -2.51 6.93 -3.68
CA VAL A 191 -1.14 7.11 -4.17
C VAL A 191 -0.82 8.59 -4.43
N CYS A 192 -1.76 9.38 -4.95
CA CYS A 192 -1.58 10.81 -5.18
C CYS A 192 -1.46 11.59 -3.86
N VAL A 193 -2.38 11.37 -2.91
CA VAL A 193 -2.35 12.03 -1.59
C VAL A 193 -1.13 11.59 -0.80
N GLY A 194 -0.77 10.31 -0.83
CA GLY A 194 0.44 9.78 -0.21
C GLY A 194 1.71 10.42 -0.78
N ALA A 195 1.82 10.53 -2.10
CA ALA A 195 2.96 11.19 -2.74
C ALA A 195 3.05 12.68 -2.36
N LEU A 196 1.91 13.40 -2.35
CA LEU A 196 1.87 14.80 -1.91
C LEU A 196 2.24 14.94 -0.43
N ALA A 197 1.82 14.00 0.43
CA ALA A 197 2.21 13.98 1.84
C ALA A 197 3.72 13.79 2.01
N ILE A 198 4.33 12.86 1.28
CA ILE A 198 5.78 12.62 1.31
C ILE A 198 6.55 13.87 0.86
N LEU A 199 6.07 14.53 -0.20
CA LEU A 199 6.68 15.74 -0.77
C LEU A 199 6.34 17.04 -0.03
N ASP A 200 5.60 16.97 1.08
CA ASP A 200 5.14 18.12 1.87
C ASP A 200 4.31 19.12 1.05
N ARG A 201 3.45 18.60 0.17
CA ARG A 201 2.58 19.35 -0.76
C ARG A 201 1.09 19.08 -0.60
N LEU A 202 0.65 18.72 0.61
CA LEU A 202 -0.79 18.56 0.90
C LEU A 202 -1.57 19.88 0.77
N ASP A 203 -0.89 21.04 0.73
CA ASP A 203 -1.50 22.35 0.43
C ASP A 203 -2.22 22.41 -0.92
N LEU A 204 -1.90 21.47 -1.83
CA LEU A 204 -2.51 21.39 -3.16
C LEU A 204 -3.82 20.60 -3.20
N VAL A 205 -4.17 19.91 -2.11
CA VAL A 205 -5.39 19.10 -2.06
C VAL A 205 -6.56 19.99 -1.61
N ASP A 206 -7.62 20.03 -2.41
CA ASP A 206 -8.92 20.52 -1.94
C ASP A 206 -9.52 19.48 -0.98
N VAL A 207 -9.24 19.69 0.31
CA VAL A 207 -9.54 18.74 1.38
C VAL A 207 -11.04 18.49 1.54
N ASP A 208 -11.87 19.51 1.37
CA ASP A 208 -13.31 19.36 1.62
C ASP A 208 -14.01 18.68 0.45
N THR A 209 -13.69 19.06 -0.80
CA THR A 209 -14.23 18.40 -1.99
C THR A 209 -13.80 16.93 -2.05
N LEU A 210 -12.50 16.66 -1.89
CA LEU A 210 -11.99 15.30 -1.88
C LEU A 210 -12.52 14.49 -0.69
N GLY A 211 -12.57 15.09 0.49
CA GLY A 211 -13.11 14.45 1.69
C GLY A 211 -14.55 14.01 1.49
N TRP A 212 -15.37 14.83 0.83
CA TRP A 212 -16.76 14.51 0.55
C TRP A 212 -16.87 13.35 -0.44
N TRP A 213 -16.09 13.40 -1.53
CA TRP A 213 -16.02 12.32 -2.51
C TRP A 213 -15.60 10.98 -1.88
N LEU A 214 -14.66 10.99 -0.94
CA LEU A 214 -14.20 9.81 -0.19
C LEU A 214 -15.27 9.28 0.77
N ALA A 215 -16.00 10.17 1.48
CA ALA A 215 -17.07 9.77 2.38
C ALA A 215 -18.23 9.10 1.63
N GLU A 216 -18.58 9.61 0.45
CA GLU A 216 -19.59 9.06 -0.47
C GLU A 216 -19.15 7.74 -1.16
N ARG A 217 -18.03 7.14 -0.74
CA ARG A 217 -17.68 5.76 -1.10
C ARG A 217 -18.35 4.74 -0.17
N GLN A 218 -18.79 5.15 1.02
CA GLN A 218 -19.37 4.23 1.98
C GLN A 218 -20.81 3.86 1.58
N LEU A 219 -21.01 2.59 1.29
CA LEU A 219 -22.30 2.05 0.85
C LEU A 219 -23.18 1.66 2.05
N PRO A 220 -24.51 1.43 1.84
CA PRO A 220 -25.42 1.06 2.92
C PRO A 220 -25.00 -0.18 3.73
N CYS A 221 -24.30 -1.13 3.08
CA CYS A 221 -23.72 -2.34 3.68
C CYS A 221 -22.52 -2.06 4.61
N GLY A 222 -22.01 -0.82 4.66
CA GLY A 222 -20.87 -0.42 5.48
C GLY A 222 -19.53 -0.42 4.75
N GLY A 223 -19.40 -1.25 3.71
CA GLY A 223 -18.22 -1.31 2.86
C GLY A 223 -18.01 -0.08 2.00
N LEU A 224 -16.80 0.06 1.47
CA LEU A 224 -16.37 1.19 0.65
C LEU A 224 -16.16 0.73 -0.80
N ASN A 225 -16.50 1.56 -1.78
CA ASN A 225 -16.18 1.31 -3.18
C ASN A 225 -15.02 2.19 -3.69
N GLY A 226 -14.48 1.83 -4.86
CA GLY A 226 -13.35 2.55 -5.46
C GLY A 226 -13.75 3.78 -6.26
N ARG A 227 -14.98 3.80 -6.77
CA ARG A 227 -15.51 4.86 -7.65
C ARG A 227 -17.05 4.82 -7.62
N PRO A 228 -17.74 5.91 -7.99
CA PRO A 228 -19.20 5.98 -7.95
C PRO A 228 -19.87 4.84 -8.71
N GLU A 229 -21.07 4.44 -8.26
CA GLU A 229 -21.89 3.40 -8.91
C GLU A 229 -21.20 2.02 -9.04
N LYS A 230 -20.14 1.78 -8.25
CA LYS A 230 -19.54 0.46 -8.09
C LYS A 230 -19.88 -0.12 -6.74
N LEU A 231 -19.67 -1.41 -6.67
CA LEU A 231 -19.87 -2.21 -5.49
C LEU A 231 -18.70 -2.06 -4.50
N GLU A 232 -18.96 -2.39 -3.25
CA GLU A 232 -17.98 -2.43 -2.16
C GLU A 232 -16.85 -3.46 -2.39
N ASP A 233 -15.70 -3.22 -1.78
CA ASP A 233 -14.58 -4.15 -1.74
C ASP A 233 -13.72 -3.83 -0.51
N VAL A 234 -13.32 -4.87 0.24
CA VAL A 234 -12.51 -4.75 1.46
C VAL A 234 -11.25 -3.94 1.25
N CYS A 235 -10.58 -4.00 0.10
CA CYS A 235 -9.32 -3.27 -0.08
C CYS A 235 -9.50 -1.74 -0.02
N TYR A 236 -10.68 -1.22 -0.38
CA TYR A 236 -10.99 0.21 -0.24
C TYR A 236 -11.11 0.65 1.22
N SER A 237 -11.23 -0.29 2.17
CA SER A 237 -11.09 0.00 3.59
C SER A 237 -9.73 0.61 3.92
N PHE A 238 -8.66 0.24 3.20
CA PHE A 238 -7.40 0.96 3.32
C PHE A 238 -7.32 2.14 2.35
N TRP A 239 -7.65 1.97 1.07
CA TRP A 239 -7.43 3.03 0.07
C TRP A 239 -8.20 4.33 0.33
N VAL A 240 -9.42 4.24 0.85
CA VAL A 240 -10.21 5.42 1.22
C VAL A 240 -9.76 5.97 2.58
N LEU A 241 -9.61 5.11 3.59
CA LEU A 241 -9.24 5.53 4.94
C LEU A 241 -7.82 6.10 5.01
N SER A 242 -6.89 5.65 4.19
CA SER A 242 -5.54 6.19 4.15
C SER A 242 -5.53 7.66 3.74
N ALA A 243 -6.28 8.01 2.70
CA ALA A 243 -6.47 9.39 2.27
C ALA A 243 -7.21 10.21 3.33
N LEU A 244 -8.33 9.72 3.88
CA LEU A 244 -9.07 10.41 4.95
C LEU A 244 -8.22 10.61 6.20
N SER A 245 -7.41 9.63 6.60
CA SER A 245 -6.50 9.71 7.74
C SER A 245 -5.40 10.75 7.52
N THR A 246 -4.78 10.72 6.34
CA THR A 246 -3.76 11.71 5.93
C THR A 246 -4.32 13.14 5.94
N LEU A 247 -5.61 13.29 5.60
CA LEU A 247 -6.32 14.57 5.58
C LEU A 247 -7.03 14.92 6.90
N ASN A 248 -6.88 14.10 7.96
CA ASN A 248 -7.55 14.26 9.25
C ASN A 248 -9.10 14.30 9.19
N LYS A 249 -9.69 13.54 8.27
CA LYS A 249 -11.14 13.44 8.02
C LYS A 249 -11.76 12.08 8.35
N MET A 250 -11.06 11.23 9.12
CA MET A 250 -11.56 9.89 9.51
C MET A 250 -12.95 9.89 10.15
N HIS A 251 -13.33 10.98 10.84
CA HIS A 251 -14.64 11.14 11.47
C HIS A 251 -15.82 11.23 10.49
N TRP A 252 -15.58 11.25 9.17
CA TRP A 252 -16.63 11.28 8.14
C TRP A 252 -17.14 9.89 7.73
N ILE A 253 -16.49 8.83 8.21
CA ILE A 253 -16.88 7.44 7.94
C ILE A 253 -17.58 6.85 9.14
N ASN A 254 -18.65 6.10 8.90
CA ASN A 254 -19.24 5.24 9.91
C ASN A 254 -18.30 4.07 10.18
N SER A 255 -17.51 4.20 11.26
CA SER A 255 -16.46 3.25 11.60
C SER A 255 -17.01 1.90 12.05
N GLU A 256 -18.14 1.87 12.77
CA GLU A 256 -18.74 0.62 13.23
C GLU A 256 -19.17 -0.25 12.04
N LYS A 257 -19.92 0.31 11.09
CA LYS A 257 -20.38 -0.43 9.91
C LYS A 257 -19.24 -0.93 9.03
N LEU A 258 -18.16 -0.16 8.91
CA LEU A 258 -17.02 -0.58 8.12
C LEU A 258 -16.25 -1.72 8.79
N ILE A 259 -16.10 -1.70 10.12
CA ILE A 259 -15.53 -2.83 10.88
C ILE A 259 -16.39 -4.08 10.66
N GLU A 260 -17.71 -3.97 10.80
CA GLU A 260 -18.64 -5.09 10.55
C GLU A 260 -18.49 -5.67 9.14
N PHE A 261 -18.40 -4.80 8.12
CA PHE A 261 -18.18 -5.23 6.74
C PHE A 261 -16.87 -5.99 6.57
N ILE A 262 -15.73 -5.46 7.05
CA ILE A 262 -14.42 -6.12 6.92
C ILE A 262 -14.45 -7.50 7.60
N LEU A 263 -14.98 -7.57 8.82
CA LEU A 263 -15.05 -8.82 9.57
C LEU A 263 -16.00 -9.85 8.96
N SER A 264 -17.03 -9.41 8.22
CA SER A 264 -17.94 -10.31 7.51
C SER A 264 -17.31 -10.99 6.28
N ALA A 265 -16.18 -10.48 5.79
CA ALA A 265 -15.43 -11.02 4.65
C ALA A 265 -14.26 -11.94 5.07
N GLN A 266 -14.09 -12.21 6.36
CA GLN A 266 -13.01 -13.09 6.84
C GLN A 266 -13.40 -14.57 6.71
N ASP A 267 -12.45 -15.41 6.30
CA ASP A 267 -12.64 -16.87 6.31
C ASP A 267 -12.50 -17.40 7.75
N THR A 268 -13.62 -17.86 8.32
CA THR A 268 -13.70 -18.33 9.70
C THR A 268 -13.17 -19.75 9.92
N GLU A 269 -12.84 -20.48 8.85
CA GLU A 269 -12.32 -21.84 8.92
C GLU A 269 -10.81 -21.88 8.69
N ASN A 270 -10.34 -21.21 7.63
CA ASN A 270 -8.95 -21.27 7.17
C ASN A 270 -8.17 -19.98 7.41
N GLY A 271 -8.85 -18.88 7.73
CA GLY A 271 -8.23 -17.55 7.84
C GLY A 271 -8.00 -16.88 6.48
N GLY A 272 -7.59 -15.61 6.55
CA GLY A 272 -7.58 -14.70 5.41
C GLY A 272 -8.88 -13.88 5.34
N ILE A 273 -8.84 -12.80 4.56
CA ILE A 273 -9.97 -11.92 4.29
C ILE A 273 -10.12 -11.81 2.76
N ALA A 274 -11.34 -11.92 2.26
CA ALA A 274 -11.67 -11.77 0.86
C ALA A 274 -12.06 -10.32 0.52
N ASP A 275 -12.29 -10.02 -0.75
CA ASP A 275 -12.86 -8.74 -1.18
C ASP A 275 -14.26 -8.51 -0.59
N ARG A 276 -15.03 -9.59 -0.36
CA ARG A 276 -16.40 -9.58 0.15
C ARG A 276 -16.77 -10.86 0.90
N PRO A 277 -17.89 -10.85 1.66
CA PRO A 277 -18.47 -12.07 2.21
C PRO A 277 -18.68 -13.14 1.13
N GLU A 278 -18.44 -14.40 1.50
CA GLU A 278 -18.61 -15.60 0.66
C GLU A 278 -17.60 -15.77 -0.50
N ASN A 279 -16.74 -14.78 -0.75
CA ASN A 279 -15.65 -14.91 -1.72
C ASN A 279 -14.43 -15.63 -1.13
N ALA A 280 -13.53 -16.08 -1.99
CA ALA A 280 -12.29 -16.74 -1.58
C ALA A 280 -11.28 -15.72 -1.04
N ALA A 281 -10.71 -16.01 0.14
CA ALA A 281 -9.72 -15.14 0.75
C ALA A 281 -8.38 -15.13 -0.01
N ASP A 282 -7.77 -13.95 -0.09
CA ASP A 282 -6.42 -13.77 -0.62
C ASP A 282 -5.58 -12.87 0.31
N VAL A 283 -4.26 -12.93 0.14
CA VAL A 283 -3.33 -12.18 1.01
C VAL A 283 -3.39 -10.66 0.78
N PHE A 284 -3.84 -10.21 -0.40
CA PHE A 284 -3.98 -8.80 -0.73
C PHE A 284 -5.14 -8.19 0.09
N HIS A 285 -6.33 -8.78 0.04
CA HIS A 285 -7.48 -8.35 0.83
C HIS A 285 -7.28 -8.60 2.32
N THR A 286 -6.57 -9.67 2.71
CA THR A 286 -6.15 -9.88 4.10
C THR A 286 -5.34 -8.69 4.62
N HIS A 287 -4.34 -8.25 3.85
CA HIS A 287 -3.52 -7.10 4.22
C HIS A 287 -4.33 -5.82 4.31
N PHE A 288 -5.12 -5.49 3.29
CA PHE A 288 -5.86 -4.23 3.27
C PHE A 288 -7.07 -4.19 4.22
N GLY A 289 -7.66 -5.35 4.53
CA GLY A 289 -8.65 -5.50 5.60
C GLY A 289 -8.04 -5.23 6.98
N VAL A 290 -6.92 -5.87 7.30
CA VAL A 290 -6.18 -5.64 8.56
C VAL A 290 -5.69 -4.18 8.66
N ALA A 291 -5.20 -3.62 7.55
CA ALA A 291 -4.80 -2.22 7.48
C ALA A 291 -5.96 -1.26 7.74
N GLY A 292 -7.13 -1.50 7.12
CA GLY A 292 -8.35 -0.73 7.36
C GLY A 292 -8.79 -0.80 8.82
N LEU A 293 -8.82 -1.99 9.42
CA LEU A 293 -9.13 -2.18 10.84
C LEU A 293 -8.14 -1.43 11.75
N SER A 294 -6.85 -1.45 11.43
CA SER A 294 -5.83 -0.69 12.17
C SER A 294 -6.12 0.82 12.11
N LEU A 295 -6.44 1.37 10.94
CA LEU A 295 -6.78 2.80 10.80
C LEU A 295 -8.07 3.18 11.54
N LEU A 296 -9.02 2.26 11.70
CA LEU A 296 -10.27 2.45 12.45
C LEU A 296 -10.12 2.33 13.97
N GLY A 297 -8.90 2.11 14.47
CA GLY A 297 -8.68 1.93 15.90
C GLY A 297 -9.16 0.56 16.41
N TYR A 298 -9.22 -0.49 15.58
CA TYR A 298 -9.67 -1.81 16.04
C TYR A 298 -8.77 -2.34 17.18
N PRO A 299 -9.34 -3.00 18.22
CA PRO A 299 -8.58 -3.48 19.38
C PRO A 299 -7.51 -4.51 19.01
N GLY A 300 -6.39 -4.50 19.73
CA GLY A 300 -5.32 -5.51 19.59
C GLY A 300 -4.44 -5.37 18.34
N LEU A 301 -4.70 -4.42 17.45
CA LEU A 301 -3.84 -4.11 16.31
C LEU A 301 -2.86 -2.98 16.60
N GLU A 302 -1.68 -3.07 16.00
CA GLU A 302 -0.67 -2.01 15.98
C GLU A 302 -1.07 -0.89 15.01
N ASP A 303 -0.58 0.32 15.25
CA ASP A 303 -0.82 1.47 14.38
C ASP A 303 -0.15 1.26 13.01
N LEU A 304 -0.91 1.51 11.94
CA LEU A 304 -0.41 1.58 10.57
C LEU A 304 -0.24 3.05 10.15
N ASP A 305 0.86 3.36 9.46
CA ASP A 305 1.04 4.64 8.78
C ASP A 305 0.23 4.68 7.46
N PRO A 306 -0.74 5.60 7.31
CA PRO A 306 -1.59 5.69 6.13
C PRO A 306 -0.86 6.24 4.88
N VAL A 307 0.28 6.91 5.04
CA VAL A 307 1.06 7.49 3.94
C VAL A 307 1.97 6.44 3.32
N TYR A 308 2.56 5.56 4.13
CA TYR A 308 3.52 4.55 3.67
C TYR A 308 2.93 3.13 3.58
N CYS A 309 1.74 2.90 4.16
CA CYS A 309 1.14 1.57 4.30
C CYS A 309 2.04 0.56 5.05
N MET A 310 2.75 1.03 6.08
CA MET A 310 3.68 0.23 6.88
C MET A 310 3.38 0.41 8.38
N PRO A 311 3.86 -0.47 9.27
CA PRO A 311 3.70 -0.26 10.71
C PRO A 311 4.25 1.12 11.13
N ALA A 312 3.44 1.91 11.84
CA ALA A 312 3.76 3.30 12.14
C ALA A 312 5.08 3.45 12.92
N LYS A 313 5.36 2.52 13.84
CA LYS A 313 6.61 2.46 14.60
C LYS A 313 7.86 2.36 13.70
N VAL A 314 7.76 1.69 12.55
CA VAL A 314 8.87 1.59 11.59
C VAL A 314 9.12 2.95 10.92
N ILE A 315 8.06 3.62 10.48
CA ILE A 315 8.14 4.94 9.83
C ILE A 315 8.62 6.02 10.81
N GLU A 316 8.18 5.97 12.06
CA GLU A 316 8.64 6.86 13.14
C GLU A 316 10.13 6.70 13.42
N LYS A 317 10.63 5.46 13.49
CA LYS A 317 12.05 5.17 13.69
C LYS A 317 12.92 5.76 12.58
N LEU A 318 12.38 5.88 11.37
CA LEU A 318 13.03 6.54 10.22
C LEU A 318 12.87 8.08 10.22
N GLY A 319 12.10 8.65 11.14
CA GLY A 319 11.82 10.09 11.17
C GLY A 319 10.93 10.57 10.02
N LEU A 320 10.15 9.68 9.40
CA LEU A 320 9.36 9.95 8.19
C LEU A 320 7.88 10.27 8.48
N ARG A 321 7.45 10.20 9.74
CA ARG A 321 6.04 10.37 10.14
C ARG A 321 5.49 11.71 9.66
N LYS A 322 4.31 11.68 9.05
CA LYS A 322 3.56 12.86 8.59
C LYS A 322 2.44 13.24 9.57
N GLY A 323 1.73 14.33 9.29
CA GLY A 323 0.78 15.00 10.21
C GLY A 323 -0.53 14.27 10.53
N TRP A 324 -0.63 12.96 10.26
CA TRP A 324 -1.80 12.14 10.59
C TRP A 324 -1.78 11.71 12.07
N LYS A 325 -2.96 11.43 12.63
CA LYS A 325 -3.13 10.99 14.02
C LYS A 325 -3.80 9.62 14.06
N ALA A 326 -3.20 8.70 14.81
CA ALA A 326 -3.83 7.41 15.09
C ALA A 326 -5.11 7.63 15.89
N LEU A 327 -6.17 6.89 15.55
CA LEU A 327 -7.35 6.82 16.41
C LEU A 327 -7.03 6.00 17.67
N PRO A 328 -7.61 6.36 18.83
CA PRO A 328 -7.51 5.51 20.01
C PRO A 328 -8.02 4.10 19.70
N ARG A 329 -7.33 3.09 20.23
CA ARG A 329 -7.79 1.70 20.15
C ARG A 329 -9.14 1.60 20.88
N LYS A 330 -10.16 1.08 20.20
CA LYS A 330 -11.48 0.78 20.77
C LYS A 330 -11.31 -0.25 21.90
N VAL A 331 -12.25 -0.26 22.84
CA VAL A 331 -12.29 -1.26 23.91
C VAL A 331 -12.96 -2.53 23.36
N GLU A 332 -12.45 -3.71 23.74
CA GLU A 332 -13.07 -5.00 23.40
C GLU A 332 -14.48 -5.18 23.96
#